data_AF-A0A0R2CDU2-F1
#
_entry.id   AF-A0A0R2CDU2-F1
#
_cell.length_a   1.000
_cell.length_b   1.000
_cell.length_c   1.000
_cell.angle_alpha   90.00
_cell.angle_beta   90.00
_cell.angle_gamma   90.00
#
_symmetry.space_group_name_H-M   'P 1'
#
loop_
_entity.id
_entity.type
_entity.pdbx_description
1 polymer ?
#
loop_
_entity_poly.entity_id
_entity_poly.type
_entity_poly.pdbx_seq_one_letter_code
_entity_poly.pdbx_strand_id
1 'polypeptide(L)'
;MSISSIERHFDWSNGTLSKWKDSAPTDKLQKVATMLNTTIEYLVTGEISKTPQPEALSKNQKLIAYSIDPDISDEERESIIKLVREAMKLRKRM
;
A
#
# COMPACT_ATOMS: atom_id res chain seq x y z
N MET A 1 4.28 -14.27 12.78
CA MET A 1 4.89 -13.19 13.58
C MET A 1 4.19 -13.15 14.93
N SER A 2 4.91 -13.04 16.06
CA SER A 2 4.30 -12.97 17.40
C SER A 2 4.43 -11.56 17.99
N ILE A 3 3.60 -11.24 19.00
CA ILE A 3 3.65 -9.95 19.71
C ILE A 3 5.07 -9.68 20.23
N SER A 4 5.70 -10.69 20.86
CA SER A 4 7.06 -10.57 21.40
C SER A 4 8.14 -10.41 20.32
N SER A 5 7.88 -10.80 19.07
CA SER A 5 8.79 -10.53 17.95
C SER A 5 8.70 -9.06 17.51
N ILE A 6 7.51 -8.46 17.54
CA ILE A 6 7.30 -7.05 17.20
C ILE A 6 7.95 -6.15 18.26
N GLU A 7 7.77 -6.47 19.55
CA GLU A 7 8.40 -5.72 20.65
C GLU A 7 9.92 -5.74 20.53
N ARG A 8 10.51 -6.92 20.27
CA ARG A 8 11.95 -7.06 20.05
C ARG A 8 12.45 -6.31 18.81
N HIS A 9 11.67 -6.26 17.74
CA HIS A 9 12.06 -5.53 16.53
C HIS A 9 12.22 -4.02 16.78
N PHE A 10 11.41 -3.45 17.66
CA PHE A 10 11.45 -2.02 18.01
C PHE A 10 12.20 -1.71 19.32
N ASP A 11 12.87 -2.70 19.90
CA ASP A 11 13.56 -2.60 21.20
C ASP A 11 12.62 -2.12 22.33
N TRP A 12 11.40 -2.65 22.35
CA TRP A 12 10.41 -2.37 23.39
C TRP A 12 10.42 -3.46 24.47
N SER A 13 10.16 -3.06 25.71
CA SER A 13 9.97 -3.99 26.82
C SER A 13 8.83 -4.96 26.52
N ASN A 14 9.02 -6.23 26.90
CA ASN A 14 7.99 -7.26 26.78
C ASN A 14 6.68 -6.83 27.47
N GLY A 15 5.55 -6.99 26.77
CA GLY A 15 4.24 -6.58 27.27
C GLY A 15 3.95 -5.08 27.12
N THR A 16 4.67 -4.38 26.25
CA THR A 16 4.30 -3.03 25.82
C THR A 16 3.02 -3.07 24.99
N LEU A 17 2.96 -3.98 24.00
CA LEU A 17 1.80 -4.14 23.12
C LEU A 17 0.57 -4.68 23.87
N SER A 18 0.76 -5.51 24.90
CA SER A 18 -0.37 -6.04 25.68
C SER A 18 -1.13 -4.95 26.45
N LYS A 19 -0.49 -3.82 26.73
CA LYS A 19 -1.10 -2.66 27.39
C LYS A 19 -1.94 -1.79 26.45
N TRP A 20 -1.86 -2.02 25.14
CA TRP A 20 -2.54 -1.20 24.13
C TRP A 20 -4.04 -1.49 24.00
N LYS A 21 -4.59 -2.37 24.83
CA LYS A 21 -6.01 -2.73 24.81
C LYS A 21 -6.92 -1.51 24.96
N ASP A 22 -6.55 -0.59 25.86
CA ASP A 22 -7.36 0.58 26.20
C ASP A 22 -6.72 1.89 25.73
N SER A 23 -5.39 1.95 25.61
CA SER A 23 -4.67 3.13 25.16
C SER A 23 -3.31 2.78 24.56
N ALA A 24 -3.09 3.23 23.33
CA ALA A 24 -1.86 3.00 22.58
C ALA A 24 -1.23 4.33 22.16
N PRO A 25 0.10 4.52 22.31
CA PRO A 25 0.78 5.70 21.80
C PRO A 25 0.70 5.77 20.27
N THR A 26 0.29 6.92 19.73
CA THR A 26 0.12 7.12 18.28
C THR A 26 1.41 6.92 17.48
N ASP A 27 2.54 7.35 18.03
CA ASP A 27 3.86 7.17 17.41
C ASP A 27 4.24 5.70 17.26
N LYS A 28 3.91 4.88 18.26
CA LYS A 28 4.16 3.44 18.25
C LYS A 28 3.16 2.70 17.36
N LEU A 29 1.90 3.11 17.35
CA LEU A 29 0.90 2.60 16.40
C LEU A 29 1.34 2.81 14.95
N GLN A 30 1.87 3.99 14.62
CA GLN A 30 2.39 4.28 13.28
C GLN A 30 3.52 3.31 12.89
N LYS A 31 4.47 3.06 13.79
CA LYS A 31 5.58 2.13 13.55
C LYS A 31 5.09 0.70 13.27
N VAL A 32 4.14 0.22 14.08
CA VAL A 32 3.55 -1.12 13.89
C VAL A 32 2.74 -1.19 12.60
N ALA A 33 1.96 -0.16 12.28
CA ALA A 33 1.19 -0.08 11.04
C ALA A 33 2.11 -0.16 9.80
N THR A 34 3.18 0.63 9.78
CA THR A 34 4.17 0.60 8.70
C THR A 34 4.86 -0.77 8.57
N MET A 35 5.25 -1.39 9.69
CA MET A 35 5.90 -2.71 9.70
C MET A 35 4.99 -3.84 9.21
N LEU A 36 3.70 -3.76 9.52
CA LEU A 36 2.68 -4.71 9.06
C LEU A 36 2.08 -4.34 7.70
N ASN A 37 2.57 -3.27 7.06
CA ASN A 37 2.03 -2.71 5.82
C ASN A 37 0.50 -2.50 5.85
N THR A 38 0.03 -1.91 6.95
CA THR A 38 -1.38 -1.60 7.19
C THR A 38 -1.54 -0.14 7.66
N THR A 39 -2.76 0.27 8.01
CA THR A 39 -3.07 1.62 8.49
C THR A 39 -3.27 1.63 10.02
N ILE A 40 -3.02 2.78 10.66
CA ILE A 40 -3.38 2.97 12.08
C ILE A 40 -4.87 2.73 12.28
N GLU A 41 -5.69 3.21 11.35
CA GLU A 41 -7.14 3.01 11.36
C GLU A 41 -7.49 1.53 11.47
N TYR A 42 -6.92 0.68 10.62
CA TYR A 42 -7.14 -0.77 10.68
C TYR A 42 -6.72 -1.37 12.03
N LEU A 43 -5.60 -0.91 12.61
CA LEU A 43 -5.15 -1.41 13.91
C LEU A 43 -6.09 -1.05 15.06
N VAL A 44 -6.78 0.08 14.98
CA VAL A 44 -7.66 0.59 16.04
C VAL A 44 -9.09 0.09 15.87
N THR A 45 -9.63 0.12 14.66
CA THR A 45 -11.03 -0.22 14.38
C THR A 45 -11.23 -1.69 14.02
N GLY A 46 -10.19 -2.35 13.51
CA GLY A 46 -10.30 -3.68 12.90
C GLY A 46 -11.01 -3.67 11.54
N GLU A 47 -11.43 -2.50 11.06
CA GLU A 47 -12.13 -2.36 9.78
C GLU A 47 -11.11 -2.19 8.65
N ILE A 48 -11.23 -3.02 7.62
CA ILE A 48 -10.48 -2.81 6.38
C ILE A 48 -11.14 -1.62 5.69
N SER A 49 -10.54 -0.44 5.81
CA SER A 49 -10.90 0.71 5.00
C SER A 49 -10.88 0.25 3.54
N LYS A 50 -12.04 0.33 2.87
CA LYS A 50 -12.18 0.00 1.43
C LYS A 50 -11.46 1.02 0.54
N THR A 51 -10.51 1.76 1.08
CA THR A 51 -9.53 2.47 0.27
C THR A 51 -8.81 1.41 -0.53
N PRO A 52 -8.90 1.44 -1.88
CA PRO A 52 -8.13 0.52 -2.69
C PRO A 52 -6.67 0.76 -2.32
N GLN A 53 -6.06 -0.21 -1.63
CA GLN A 53 -4.61 -0.33 -1.70
C GLN A 53 -4.31 -0.34 -3.21
N PRO A 54 -3.39 0.50 -3.72
CA PRO A 54 -3.05 0.43 -5.13
C PRO A 54 -2.58 -1.00 -5.38
N GLU A 55 -3.43 -1.78 -6.04
CA GLU A 55 -3.14 -3.18 -6.30
C GLU A 55 -1.79 -3.21 -6.98
N ALA A 56 -0.91 -4.09 -6.49
CA ALA A 56 0.39 -4.24 -7.11
C ALA A 56 0.18 -4.49 -8.61
N LEU A 57 0.79 -3.64 -9.45
CA LEU A 57 0.63 -3.73 -10.89
C LEU A 57 0.87 -5.18 -11.36
N SER A 58 -0.02 -5.68 -12.21
CA SER A 58 0.16 -7.00 -12.84
C SER A 58 1.47 -7.05 -13.61
N LYS A 59 1.98 -8.26 -13.89
CA LYS A 59 3.21 -8.46 -14.67
C LYS A 59 3.20 -7.64 -15.97
N ASN A 60 2.08 -7.61 -16.68
CA ASN A 60 1.96 -6.90 -17.95
C ASN A 60 1.91 -5.37 -17.76
N GLN A 61 1.24 -4.88 -16.71
CA GLN A 61 1.24 -3.45 -16.39
C GLN A 61 2.63 -2.95 -16.00
N LYS A 62 3.41 -3.75 -15.26
CA LYS A 62 4.81 -3.42 -14.92
C LYS A 62 5.69 -3.32 -16.17
N LEU A 63 5.57 -4.25 -17.10
CA LEU A 63 6.33 -4.21 -18.37
C LEU A 63 6.03 -2.95 -19.18
N ILE A 64 4.76 -2.55 -19.24
CA ILE A 64 4.37 -1.28 -19.87
C ILE A 64 5.00 -0.11 -19.12
N ALA A 65 4.88 -0.08 -17.78
CA ALA A 65 5.42 1.01 -16.97
C ALA A 65 6.94 1.17 -17.11
N TYR A 66 7.71 0.07 -17.18
CA TYR A 66 9.16 0.12 -17.40
C TYR A 66 9.58 0.57 -18.81
N SER A 67 8.64 0.56 -19.77
CA SER A 67 8.90 1.01 -21.13
C SER A 67 8.67 2.52 -21.31
N ILE A 68 8.20 3.20 -20.27
CA ILE A 68 7.91 4.63 -20.26
C ILE A 68 9.07 5.34 -19.55
N ASP A 69 9.53 6.45 -20.11
CA ASP A 69 10.50 7.33 -19.47
C ASP A 69 9.91 7.89 -18.15
N PRO A 70 10.57 7.72 -16.98
CA PRO A 70 10.06 8.25 -15.71
C PRO A 70 9.95 9.79 -15.70
N ASP A 71 10.70 10.49 -16.54
CA ASP A 71 10.74 11.96 -16.61
C ASP A 71 9.85 12.54 -17.74
N ILE A 72 8.93 11.72 -18.27
CA ILE A 72 7.97 12.13 -19.30
C ILE A 72 7.07 13.29 -18.86
N SER A 73 6.78 14.20 -19.79
CA SER A 73 5.88 15.33 -19.51
C SER A 73 4.43 14.87 -19.26
N ASP A 74 3.66 15.70 -18.54
CA ASP A 74 2.24 15.43 -18.28
C ASP A 74 1.42 15.26 -19.57
N GLU A 75 1.76 16.03 -20.62
CA GLU A 75 1.07 16.00 -21.92
C GLU A 75 1.34 14.69 -22.69
N GLU A 76 2.59 14.24 -22.71
CA GLU A 76 2.97 12.98 -23.33
C GLU A 76 2.39 11.79 -22.54
N ARG A 77 2.39 11.88 -21.20
CA ARG A 77 1.75 10.88 -20.34
C ARG A 77 0.26 10.73 -20.67
N GLU A 78 -0.49 11.83 -20.83
CA GLU A 78 -1.91 11.77 -21.17
C GLU A 78 -2.14 11.18 -22.58
N SER A 79 -1.24 11.48 -23.52
CA SER A 79 -1.27 10.90 -24.87
C SER A 79 -1.10 9.38 -24.85
N ILE A 80 -0.17 8.86 -24.04
CA ILE A 80 0.02 7.41 -23.84
C ILE A 80 -1.23 6.79 -23.20
N ILE A 81 -1.80 7.41 -22.17
CA ILE A 81 -3.02 6.93 -21.53
C ILE A 81 -4.17 6.83 -22.55
N LYS A 82 -4.33 7.82 -23.42
CA LYS A 82 -5.34 7.81 -24.48
C LYS A 82 -5.14 6.64 -25.43
N LEU A 83 -3.92 6.42 -25.91
CA LEU A 83 -3.57 5.32 -26.82
C LEU A 83 -3.89 3.95 -26.19
N VAL A 84 -3.50 3.74 -24.94
CA VAL A 84 -3.78 2.49 -24.21
C VAL A 84 -5.28 2.28 -24.07
N ARG A 85 -6.05 3.32 -23.71
CA ARG A 85 -7.52 3.24 -23.60
C ARG A 85 -8.18 2.86 -24.93
N GLU A 86 -7.70 3.40 -26.05
CA GLU A 86 -8.21 3.07 -27.38
C GLU A 86 -7.91 1.61 -27.76
N ALA A 87 -6.68 1.15 -27.54
CA ALA A 87 -6.31 -0.25 -27.76
C ALA A 87 -7.16 -1.23 -26.93
N MET A 88 -7.43 -0.89 -25.65
CA MET A 88 -8.32 -1.69 -24.81
C MET A 88 -9.76 -1.75 -25.34
N LYS A 89 -10.29 -0.64 -25.87
CA LYS A 89 -11.63 -0.60 -26.47
C LYS A 89 -11.72 -1.49 -27.71
N LEU A 90 -10.68 -1.52 -28.54
CA LEU A 90 -10.63 -2.40 -29.72
C LEU A 90 -10.63 -3.87 -29.33
N ARG A 91 -9.82 -4.25 -28.33
CA ARG A 91 -9.80 -5.62 -27.79
C ARG A 91 -11.18 -6.08 -27.31
N LYS A 92 -11.94 -5.22 -26.64
CA LYS A 92 -13.27 -5.58 -26.10
C LYS A 92 -14.33 -5.81 -27.20
N ARG A 93 -14.06 -5.39 -28.44
CA ARG A 93 -14.97 -5.55 -29.58
C ARG A 93 -14.69 -6.80 -30.42
N MET A 94 -13.58 -7.50 -30.15
CA MET A 94 -13.25 -8.81 -30.71
C MET A 94 -13.69 -9.91 -29.73
#